data_AF-A0A955VSI3-F1
#
_entry.id   AF-A0A955VSI3-F1
#
_cell.length_a   1.000
_cell.length_b   1.000
_cell.length_c   1.000
_cell.angle_alpha   90.00
_cell.angle_beta   90.00
_cell.angle_gamma   90.00
#
_symmetry.space_group_name_H-M   'P 1'
#
loop_
_entity.id
_entity.type
_entity.pdbx_description
1 polymer ?
#
loop_
_entity_poly.entity_id
_entity_poly.type
_entity_poly.pdbx_seq_one_letter_code
_entity_poly.pdbx_strand_id
1 'polypeptide(L)'
;AEDDLLPALGRLEARGLIITDLGGQGISAHLRHPLVRDEIYRQMGTERRRLLHEDAGEVFVRLRGTSAFPSIAARHLAAAGLPGRGLDGLITGIRRSLRMNALPSALELCRQAIGVLNNVEPDQLDRYLYAIVRLRERVYARLGATPLRRVDLREAAHLASAVGTDDDRRQIAMRSAEISLRRGELADARARVDTAA
;
A
#
# COMPACT_ATOMS: atom_id res chain seq x y z
N ALA A 1 -30.10 11.34 -3.92
CA ALA A 1 -29.53 12.69 -3.70
C ALA A 1 -28.33 12.95 -4.64
N GLU A 2 -28.35 12.43 -5.87
CA GLU A 2 -27.36 12.75 -6.90
C GLU A 2 -27.63 14.12 -7.55
N ASP A 3 -28.89 14.57 -7.57
CA ASP A 3 -29.33 15.80 -8.23
C ASP A 3 -28.87 17.13 -7.58
N ASP A 4 -28.22 17.10 -6.41
CA ASP A 4 -27.84 18.33 -5.67
C ASP A 4 -26.32 18.61 -5.68
N LEU A 5 -25.50 17.71 -6.25
CA LEU A 5 -24.04 17.87 -6.24
C LEU A 5 -23.57 19.00 -7.18
N LEU A 6 -24.03 19.01 -8.43
CA LEU A 6 -23.65 20.04 -9.41
C LEU A 6 -24.07 21.45 -8.97
N PRO A 7 -25.32 21.67 -8.51
CA PRO A 7 -25.71 22.96 -7.95
C PRO A 7 -24.87 23.36 -6.73
N ALA A 8 -24.53 22.41 -5.85
CA ALA A 8 -23.69 22.68 -4.68
C ALA A 8 -22.26 23.09 -5.07
N LEU A 9 -21.63 22.40 -6.02
CA LEU A 9 -20.31 22.76 -6.55
C LEU A 9 -20.34 24.15 -7.20
N GLY A 10 -21.36 24.46 -8.00
CA GLY A 10 -21.53 25.80 -8.59
C GLY A 10 -21.66 26.91 -7.53
N ARG A 11 -22.37 26.66 -6.42
CA ARG A 11 -22.43 27.60 -5.29
C ARG A 11 -21.07 27.81 -4.61
N LEU A 12 -20.27 26.76 -4.46
CA LEU A 12 -18.93 26.84 -3.86
C LEU A 12 -17.94 27.57 -4.77
N GLU A 13 -18.01 27.33 -6.08
CA GLU A 13 -17.17 28.00 -7.07
C GLU A 13 -17.51 29.49 -7.19
N ALA A 14 -18.80 29.84 -7.24
CA ALA A 14 -19.26 31.23 -7.25
C ALA A 14 -18.81 32.03 -6.00
N ARG A 15 -18.58 31.34 -4.88
CA ARG A 15 -18.03 31.91 -3.65
C ARG A 15 -16.49 31.91 -3.59
N GLY A 16 -15.81 31.45 -4.64
CA GLY A 16 -14.36 31.38 -4.74
C GLY A 16 -13.71 30.35 -3.81
N LEU A 17 -14.48 29.40 -3.27
CA LEU A 17 -13.97 28.39 -2.32
C LEU A 17 -13.32 27.21 -3.04
N ILE A 18 -13.82 26.87 -4.22
CA ILE A 18 -13.26 25.84 -5.09
C ILE A 18 -12.97 26.39 -6.49
N ILE A 19 -12.16 25.65 -7.22
CA ILE A 19 -11.96 25.74 -8.65
C ILE A 19 -12.46 24.42 -9.22
N THR A 20 -13.39 24.47 -10.16
CA THR A 20 -13.81 23.27 -10.91
C THR A 20 -13.14 23.26 -12.28
N ASP A 21 -12.77 22.06 -12.73
CA ASP A 21 -12.26 21.84 -14.08
C ASP A 21 -12.98 20.64 -14.70
N LEU A 22 -13.30 20.75 -15.98
CA LEU A 22 -13.97 19.70 -16.73
C LEU A 22 -12.94 18.97 -17.58
N GLY A 23 -12.39 17.89 -17.03
CA GLY A 23 -11.42 17.05 -17.70
C GLY A 23 -12.05 15.88 -18.47
N GLY A 24 -11.25 15.18 -19.26
CA GLY A 24 -11.67 13.97 -19.97
C GLY A 24 -12.11 12.80 -19.06
N GLN A 25 -11.94 12.91 -17.74
CA GLN A 25 -12.41 11.94 -16.74
C GLN A 25 -13.61 12.46 -15.91
N GLY A 26 -14.19 13.60 -16.29
CA GLY A 26 -15.30 14.23 -15.59
C GLY A 26 -14.92 15.53 -14.89
N ILE A 27 -15.72 15.93 -13.91
CA ILE A 27 -15.51 17.16 -13.14
C ILE A 27 -14.49 16.89 -12.04
N SER A 28 -13.39 17.63 -12.04
CA SER A 28 -12.51 17.77 -10.89
C SER A 28 -12.85 19.05 -10.13
N ALA A 29 -12.77 19.01 -8.81
CA ALA A 29 -12.96 20.16 -7.95
C ALA A 29 -11.83 20.22 -6.93
N HIS A 30 -11.22 21.40 -6.82
CA HIS A 30 -10.11 21.64 -5.91
C HIS A 30 -10.40 22.85 -5.03
N LEU A 31 -10.08 22.77 -3.74
CA LEU A 31 -10.17 23.94 -2.86
C LEU A 31 -9.16 25.00 -3.32
N ARG A 32 -9.63 26.25 -3.45
CA ARG A 32 -8.80 27.37 -3.91
C ARG A 32 -7.67 27.69 -2.94
N HIS A 33 -7.92 27.55 -1.64
CA HIS A 33 -6.95 27.86 -0.59
C HIS A 33 -6.89 26.74 0.47
N PRO A 34 -5.70 26.27 0.89
CA PRO A 34 -5.55 25.22 1.90
C PRO A 34 -6.25 25.54 3.23
N LEU A 35 -6.25 26.80 3.67
CA LEU A 35 -6.93 27.22 4.91
C LEU A 35 -8.44 26.95 4.90
N VAL A 36 -9.10 26.92 3.74
CA VAL A 36 -10.52 26.56 3.67
C VAL A 36 -10.72 25.10 4.07
N ARG A 37 -9.83 24.20 3.61
CA ARG A 37 -9.84 22.79 4.03
C ARG A 37 -9.66 22.68 5.54
N ASP A 38 -8.68 23.40 6.06
CA ASP A 38 -8.29 23.29 7.46
C ASP A 38 -9.41 23.81 8.37
N GLU A 39 -10.08 24.89 7.99
CA GLU A 39 -11.26 25.41 8.69
C GLU A 39 -12.46 24.45 8.61
N ILE A 40 -12.74 23.87 7.43
CA ILE A 40 -13.77 22.82 7.29
C ILE A 40 -13.44 21.64 8.22
N TYR A 41 -12.18 21.21 8.26
CA TYR A 41 -11.74 20.10 9.12
C TYR A 41 -11.79 20.44 10.61
N ARG A 42 -11.59 21.71 10.98
CA ARG A 42 -11.70 22.20 12.35
C ARG A 42 -13.17 22.20 12.81
N GLN A 43 -14.08 22.65 11.96
CA GLN A 43 -15.52 22.66 12.23
C GLN A 43 -16.12 21.25 12.19
N MET A 44 -15.54 20.35 11.39
CA MET A 44 -15.98 18.98 11.25
C MET A 44 -15.40 18.10 12.37
N GLY A 45 -16.28 17.55 13.21
CA GLY A 45 -15.89 16.57 14.22
C GLY A 45 -15.08 15.41 13.64
N THR A 46 -14.16 14.84 14.44
CA THR A 46 -13.28 13.75 14.03
C THR A 46 -14.05 12.53 13.49
N GLU A 47 -15.18 12.19 14.10
CA GLU A 47 -16.03 11.09 13.66
C GLU A 47 -16.59 11.32 12.25
N ARG A 48 -17.12 12.51 11.99
CA ARG A 48 -17.64 12.86 10.65
C ARG A 48 -16.54 12.85 9.60
N ARG A 49 -15.33 13.29 9.95
CA ARG A 49 -14.15 13.20 9.06
C ARG A 49 -13.81 11.75 8.73
N ARG A 50 -13.82 10.86 9.73
CA ARG A 50 -13.56 9.43 9.51
C ARG A 50 -14.58 8.81 8.56
N LEU A 51 -15.87 9.08 8.75
CA LEU A 51 -16.93 8.58 7.87
C LEU A 51 -16.75 9.05 6.42
N LEU A 52 -16.45 10.33 6.19
CA LEU A 52 -16.19 10.82 4.82
C LEU A 52 -14.94 10.19 4.19
N HIS A 53 -13.90 9.96 4.99
CA HIS A 53 -12.70 9.26 4.54
C HIS A 53 -12.99 7.79 4.21
N GLU A 54 -13.84 7.12 5.00
CA GLU A 54 -14.28 5.75 4.73
C GLU A 54 -15.07 5.70 3.41
N ASP A 55 -16.10 6.54 3.26
CA ASP A 55 -16.93 6.61 2.05
C ASP A 55 -16.08 6.83 0.79
N ALA A 56 -15.15 7.78 0.84
CA ALA A 56 -14.23 8.02 -0.27
C ALA A 56 -13.34 6.80 -0.55
N GLY A 57 -12.82 6.17 0.50
CA GLY A 57 -12.02 4.94 0.38
C GLY A 57 -12.78 3.82 -0.31
N GLU A 58 -14.04 3.59 0.09
CA GLU A 58 -14.95 2.59 -0.49
C GLU A 58 -15.20 2.81 -1.98
N VAL A 59 -15.42 4.07 -2.38
CA VAL A 59 -15.58 4.41 -3.79
C VAL A 59 -14.35 4.00 -4.58
N PHE A 60 -13.14 4.35 -4.12
CA PHE A 60 -11.90 3.98 -4.81
C PHE A 60 -11.61 2.48 -4.81
N VAL A 61 -12.08 1.72 -3.80
CA VAL A 61 -11.99 0.25 -3.80
C VAL A 61 -12.86 -0.36 -4.91
N ARG A 62 -14.05 0.21 -5.17
CA ARG A 62 -14.99 -0.30 -6.18
C ARG A 62 -14.60 0.10 -7.60
N LEU A 63 -13.93 1.24 -7.76
CA LEU A 63 -13.48 1.70 -9.06
C LEU A 63 -12.40 0.78 -9.65
N ARG A 64 -12.55 0.44 -10.94
CA ARG A 64 -11.60 -0.35 -11.71
C ARG A 64 -10.94 0.53 -12.77
N GLY A 65 -9.75 0.14 -13.24
CA GLY A 65 -9.18 0.69 -14.47
C GLY A 65 -7.87 1.48 -14.31
N THR A 66 -7.48 1.89 -13.11
CA THR A 66 -6.14 2.49 -12.88
C THR A 66 -5.43 1.89 -11.68
N SER A 67 -4.10 1.79 -11.80
CA SER A 67 -3.19 1.40 -10.73
C SER A 67 -3.10 2.44 -9.60
N ALA A 68 -3.61 3.65 -9.80
CA ALA A 68 -3.62 4.70 -8.78
C ALA A 68 -4.71 4.49 -7.70
N PHE A 69 -5.84 3.87 -8.04
CA PHE A 69 -6.97 3.75 -7.11
C PHE A 69 -6.65 2.98 -5.83
N PRO A 70 -5.90 1.85 -5.83
CA PRO A 70 -5.51 1.18 -4.59
C PRO A 70 -4.74 2.09 -3.61
N SER A 71 -3.88 2.98 -4.14
CA SER A 71 -3.15 3.97 -3.36
C SER A 71 -4.07 4.97 -2.68
N ILE A 72 -4.98 5.53 -3.49
CA ILE A 72 -5.90 6.56 -3.05
C ILE A 72 -6.86 5.96 -2.00
N ALA A 73 -7.43 4.78 -2.30
CA ALA A 73 -8.25 4.03 -1.37
C ALA A 73 -7.54 3.79 -0.03
N ALA A 74 -6.29 3.30 -0.06
CA ALA A 74 -5.56 2.98 1.16
C ALA A 74 -5.29 4.20 2.04
N ARG A 75 -4.96 5.36 1.43
CA ARG A 75 -4.78 6.61 2.18
C ARG A 75 -6.08 7.10 2.82
N HIS A 76 -7.20 7.01 2.10
CA HIS A 76 -8.51 7.38 2.64
C HIS A 76 -8.93 6.44 3.77
N LEU A 77 -8.79 5.12 3.59
CA LEU A 77 -9.11 4.13 4.62
C LEU A 77 -8.20 4.28 5.86
N ALA A 78 -6.91 4.58 5.69
CA ALA A 78 -6.03 4.88 6.82
C ALA A 78 -6.48 6.11 7.62
N ALA A 79 -6.86 7.19 6.93
CA ALA A 79 -7.41 8.39 7.58
C ALA A 79 -8.76 8.14 8.27
N ALA A 80 -9.51 7.13 7.82
CA ALA A 80 -10.74 6.67 8.46
C ALA A 80 -10.51 5.79 9.70
N GLY A 81 -9.26 5.39 10.00
CA GLY A 81 -8.96 4.42 11.05
C GLY A 81 -9.14 2.96 10.61
N LEU A 82 -9.13 2.69 9.30
CA LEU A 82 -9.29 1.37 8.69
C LEU A 82 -8.06 0.99 7.82
N PRO A 83 -6.82 1.12 8.34
CA PRO A 83 -5.60 0.96 7.55
C PRO A 83 -5.44 -0.45 6.96
N GLY A 84 -5.89 -1.49 7.67
CA GLY A 84 -5.80 -2.88 7.22
C GLY A 84 -6.53 -3.12 5.90
N ARG A 85 -7.72 -2.55 5.75
CA ARG A 85 -8.51 -2.64 4.50
C ARG A 85 -7.78 -2.00 3.32
N GLY A 86 -7.12 -0.87 3.57
CA GLY A 86 -6.27 -0.21 2.58
C GLY A 86 -5.07 -1.06 2.17
N LEU A 87 -4.40 -1.67 3.15
CA LEU A 87 -3.27 -2.56 2.93
C LEU A 87 -3.63 -3.82 2.16
N ASP A 88 -4.78 -4.43 2.42
CA ASP A 88 -5.28 -5.58 1.66
C ASP A 88 -5.46 -5.25 0.17
N GLY A 89 -5.98 -4.06 -0.12
CA GLY A 89 -6.10 -3.54 -1.48
C GLY A 89 -4.74 -3.35 -2.16
N LEU A 90 -3.78 -2.73 -1.45
CA LEU A 90 -2.41 -2.54 -1.95
C LEU A 90 -1.70 -3.87 -2.19
N ILE A 91 -1.79 -4.82 -1.26
CA ILE A 91 -1.21 -6.17 -1.37
C ILE A 91 -1.78 -6.90 -2.59
N THR A 92 -3.09 -6.80 -2.80
CA THR A 92 -3.74 -7.36 -4.00
C THR A 92 -3.22 -6.71 -5.28
N GLY A 93 -3.04 -5.38 -5.27
CA GLY A 93 -2.42 -4.62 -6.35
C GLY A 93 -0.98 -5.08 -6.64
N ILE A 94 -0.14 -5.21 -5.62
CA ILE A 94 1.26 -5.67 -5.74
C ILE A 94 1.29 -7.08 -6.37
N ARG A 95 0.46 -8.01 -5.88
CA ARG A 95 0.35 -9.37 -6.44
C ARG A 95 -0.08 -9.35 -7.91
N ARG A 96 -1.02 -8.49 -8.28
CA ARG A 96 -1.45 -8.31 -9.68
C ARG A 96 -0.32 -7.76 -10.55
N SER A 97 0.35 -6.70 -10.10
CA SER A 97 1.50 -6.11 -10.82
C SER A 97 2.63 -7.12 -11.01
N LEU A 98 2.93 -7.93 -9.99
CA LEU A 98 3.86 -9.06 -10.11
C LEU A 98 3.39 -10.08 -11.16
N ARG A 99 2.11 -10.48 -11.19
CA ARG A 99 1.62 -11.42 -12.22
C ARG A 99 1.75 -10.87 -13.63
N MET A 100 1.54 -9.58 -13.83
CA MET A 100 1.65 -8.90 -15.13
C MET A 100 3.09 -8.44 -15.46
N ASN A 101 4.07 -8.76 -14.59
CA ASN A 101 5.44 -8.29 -14.69
C ASN A 101 5.61 -6.74 -14.74
N ALA A 102 4.66 -6.00 -14.19
CA ALA A 102 4.72 -4.55 -14.02
C ALA A 102 5.54 -4.19 -12.78
N LEU A 103 6.85 -4.48 -12.81
CA LEU A 103 7.75 -4.38 -11.65
C LEU A 103 7.86 -2.96 -11.05
N PRO A 104 7.95 -1.87 -11.85
CA PRO A 104 7.96 -0.51 -11.30
C PRO A 104 6.68 -0.18 -10.53
N SER A 105 5.53 -0.56 -11.08
CA SER A 105 4.24 -0.38 -10.40
C SER A 105 4.12 -1.21 -9.12
N ALA A 106 4.68 -2.43 -9.10
CA ALA A 106 4.72 -3.25 -7.90
C ALA A 106 5.57 -2.61 -6.78
N LEU A 107 6.76 -2.07 -7.11
CA LEU A 107 7.60 -1.35 -6.14
C LEU A 107 6.92 -0.10 -5.60
N GLU A 108 6.26 0.67 -6.48
CA GLU A 108 5.56 1.88 -6.07
C GLU A 108 4.42 1.56 -5.10
N LEU A 109 3.66 0.49 -5.37
CA LEU A 109 2.64 0.02 -4.43
C LEU A 109 3.24 -0.50 -3.11
N CYS A 110 4.39 -1.18 -3.14
CA CYS A 110 5.11 -1.56 -1.91
C CYS A 110 5.51 -0.33 -1.08
N ARG A 111 6.03 0.72 -1.72
CA ARG A 111 6.41 1.99 -1.06
C ARG A 111 5.21 2.64 -0.38
N GLN A 112 4.08 2.68 -1.08
CA GLN A 112 2.83 3.23 -0.55
C GLN A 112 2.29 2.39 0.61
N ALA A 113 2.36 1.05 0.52
CA ALA A 113 1.93 0.16 1.60
C ALA A 113 2.76 0.38 2.87
N ILE A 114 4.07 0.55 2.75
CA ILE A 114 4.95 0.89 3.88
C ILE A 114 4.53 2.22 4.51
N GLY A 115 4.17 3.23 3.71
CA GLY A 115 3.67 4.51 4.25
C GLY A 115 2.38 4.39 5.06
N VAL A 116 1.55 3.38 4.78
CA VAL A 116 0.29 3.14 5.52
C VAL A 116 0.53 2.40 6.84
N LEU A 117 1.62 1.61 6.96
CA LEU A 117 1.93 0.82 8.16
C LEU A 117 2.00 1.66 9.45
N ASN A 118 2.37 2.94 9.36
CA ASN A 118 2.39 3.85 10.50
C ASN A 118 1.02 4.06 11.18
N ASN A 119 -0.07 3.65 10.52
CA ASN A 119 -1.43 3.78 11.04
C ASN A 119 -1.98 2.44 11.53
N VAL A 120 -1.25 1.34 11.40
CA VAL A 120 -1.67 -0.01 11.78
C VAL A 120 -1.38 -0.26 13.25
N GLU A 121 -2.30 -0.95 13.92
CA GLU A 121 -2.11 -1.37 15.30
C GLU A 121 -0.92 -2.35 15.45
N PRO A 122 -0.17 -2.30 16.57
CA PRO A 122 1.06 -3.10 16.73
C PRO A 122 0.85 -4.62 16.57
N ASP A 123 -0.31 -5.14 16.95
CA ASP A 123 -0.65 -6.57 16.86
C ASP A 123 -0.80 -7.07 15.41
N GLN A 124 -1.06 -6.17 14.46
CA GLN A 124 -1.21 -6.49 13.04
C GLN A 124 -0.01 -6.06 12.19
N LEU A 125 0.88 -5.22 12.74
CA LEU A 125 2.01 -4.64 12.02
C LEU A 125 2.90 -5.71 11.38
N ASP A 126 3.33 -6.70 12.16
CA ASP A 126 4.24 -7.76 11.68
C ASP A 126 3.63 -8.55 10.54
N ARG A 127 2.32 -8.83 10.59
CA ARG A 127 1.60 -9.55 9.54
C ARG A 127 1.64 -8.79 8.21
N TYR A 128 1.33 -7.49 8.23
CA TYR A 128 1.34 -6.69 7.00
C TYR A 128 2.75 -6.41 6.50
N LEU A 129 3.68 -6.08 7.40
CA LEU A 129 5.08 -5.86 7.06
C LEU A 129 5.67 -7.12 6.42
N TYR A 130 5.43 -8.29 7.00
CA TYR A 130 5.83 -9.58 6.45
C TYR A 130 5.30 -9.78 5.02
N ALA A 131 4.00 -9.56 4.80
CA ALA A 131 3.39 -9.70 3.49
C ALA A 131 4.00 -8.75 2.45
N ILE A 132 4.26 -7.49 2.82
CA ILE A 132 4.84 -6.48 1.92
C ILE A 132 6.30 -6.83 1.59
N VAL A 133 7.11 -7.16 2.59
CA VAL A 133 8.54 -7.52 2.41
C VAL A 133 8.66 -8.76 1.53
N ARG A 134 7.83 -9.80 1.74
CA ARG A 134 7.80 -11.00 0.89
C ARG A 134 7.46 -10.70 -0.58
N LEU A 135 6.60 -9.71 -0.83
CA LEU A 135 6.27 -9.31 -2.19
C LEU A 135 7.39 -8.47 -2.81
N ARG A 136 7.96 -7.54 -2.05
CA ARG A 136 9.06 -6.68 -2.49
C ARG A 136 10.33 -7.48 -2.80
N GLU A 137 10.62 -8.50 -2.00
CA GLU A 137 11.69 -9.49 -2.27
C GLU A 137 11.53 -10.11 -3.66
N ARG A 138 10.32 -10.54 -4.02
CA ARG A 138 10.04 -11.14 -5.34
C ARG A 138 10.20 -10.13 -6.47
N VAL A 139 9.91 -8.85 -6.22
CA VAL A 139 10.17 -7.79 -7.20
C VAL A 139 11.68 -7.62 -7.41
N TYR A 140 12.46 -7.53 -6.34
CA TYR A 140 13.92 -7.42 -6.42
C TYR A 140 14.59 -8.63 -7.06
N ALA A 141 14.07 -9.84 -6.81
CA ALA A 141 14.52 -11.05 -7.49
C ALA A 141 14.39 -10.95 -9.01
N ARG A 142 13.27 -10.40 -9.52
CA ARG A 142 13.04 -10.23 -10.97
C ARG A 142 13.81 -9.07 -11.58
N LEU A 143 14.09 -8.04 -10.78
CA LEU A 143 14.93 -6.91 -11.20
C LEU A 143 16.44 -7.22 -11.16
N GLY A 144 16.85 -8.36 -10.58
CA GLY A 144 18.26 -8.66 -10.35
C GLY A 144 18.91 -7.84 -9.23
N ALA A 145 18.11 -7.12 -8.42
CA ALA A 145 18.57 -6.25 -7.34
C ALA A 145 18.98 -7.04 -6.08
N THR A 146 20.03 -7.86 -6.21
CA THR A 146 20.47 -8.82 -5.19
C THR A 146 20.76 -8.19 -3.81
N PRO A 147 21.42 -7.02 -3.68
CA PRO A 147 21.64 -6.40 -2.38
C PRO A 147 20.34 -6.10 -1.64
N LEU A 148 19.34 -5.54 -2.34
CA LEU A 148 18.04 -5.21 -1.76
C LEU A 148 17.22 -6.47 -1.46
N ARG A 149 17.27 -7.48 -2.34
CA ARG A 149 16.66 -8.80 -2.12
C ARG A 149 17.16 -9.44 -0.82
N ARG A 150 18.46 -9.35 -0.53
CA ARG A 150 19.05 -9.90 0.71
C ARG A 150 18.53 -9.22 1.97
N VAL A 151 18.36 -7.91 1.93
CA VAL A 151 17.79 -7.14 3.06
C VAL A 151 16.36 -7.63 3.32
N ASP A 152 15.54 -7.73 2.28
CA ASP A 152 14.16 -8.21 2.41
C ASP A 152 14.07 -9.68 2.85
N LEU A 153 14.99 -10.55 2.42
CA LEU A 153 15.03 -11.94 2.88
C LEU A 153 15.39 -12.05 4.37
N ARG A 154 16.33 -11.23 4.85
CA ARG A 154 16.69 -11.19 6.27
C ARG A 154 15.50 -10.71 7.12
N GLU A 155 14.86 -9.64 6.68
CA GLU A 155 13.68 -9.08 7.34
C GLU A 155 12.51 -10.08 7.34
N ALA A 156 12.26 -10.73 6.20
CA ALA A 156 11.24 -11.77 6.11
C ALA A 156 11.55 -12.96 7.01
N ALA A 157 12.82 -13.36 7.17
CA ALA A 157 13.20 -14.43 8.08
C ALA A 157 12.94 -14.06 9.55
N HIS A 158 13.23 -12.81 9.92
CA HIS A 158 12.94 -12.31 11.27
C HIS A 158 11.44 -12.32 11.55
N LEU A 159 10.63 -11.77 10.66
CA LEU A 159 9.17 -11.69 10.82
C LEU A 159 8.49 -13.06 10.74
N ALA A 160 9.05 -14.01 9.98
CA ALA A 160 8.48 -15.34 9.83
C ALA A 160 8.48 -16.16 11.13
N SER A 161 9.28 -15.80 12.14
CA SER A 161 9.20 -16.45 13.46
C SER A 161 7.92 -16.07 14.22
N ALA A 162 7.37 -14.88 13.97
CA ALA A 162 6.18 -14.36 14.63
C ALA A 162 4.90 -14.67 13.85
N VAL A 163 4.92 -14.50 12.52
CA VAL A 163 3.71 -14.54 11.69
C VAL A 163 3.77 -15.50 10.50
N GLY A 164 4.90 -16.17 10.29
CA GLY A 164 5.12 -17.06 9.15
C GLY A 164 4.72 -18.51 9.42
N THR A 165 4.57 -19.29 8.35
CA THR A 165 4.42 -20.75 8.42
C THR A 165 5.78 -21.46 8.33
N ASP A 166 5.83 -22.76 8.65
CA ASP A 166 7.03 -23.59 8.45
C ASP A 166 7.47 -23.62 6.99
N ASP A 167 6.50 -23.73 6.07
CA ASP A 167 6.77 -23.67 4.63
C ASP A 167 7.35 -22.31 4.24
N ASP A 168 6.82 -21.22 4.80
CA ASP A 168 7.36 -19.89 4.55
C ASP A 168 8.81 -19.75 5.02
N ARG A 169 9.12 -20.25 6.22
CA ARG A 169 10.49 -20.27 6.78
C ARG A 169 11.43 -21.06 5.87
N ARG A 170 10.99 -22.24 5.42
CA ARG A 170 11.74 -23.08 4.48
C ARG A 170 11.99 -22.39 3.14
N GLN A 171 10.98 -21.76 2.56
CA GLN A 171 11.13 -21.02 1.30
C GLN A 171 12.12 -19.84 1.41
N ILE A 172 12.11 -19.10 2.52
CA ILE A 172 13.04 -17.97 2.75
C ILE A 172 14.47 -18.48 2.86
N ALA A 173 14.68 -19.56 3.62
CA ALA A 173 15.97 -20.21 3.77
C ALA A 173 16.53 -20.69 2.43
N MET A 174 15.71 -21.41 1.63
CA MET A 174 16.11 -21.86 0.30
C MET A 174 16.52 -20.71 -0.63
N ARG A 175 15.73 -19.63 -0.70
CA ARG A 175 16.05 -18.44 -1.51
C ARG A 175 17.31 -17.73 -1.03
N SER A 176 17.53 -17.72 0.28
CA SER A 176 18.73 -17.15 0.86
C SER A 176 19.97 -17.98 0.53
N ALA A 177 19.87 -19.31 0.61
CA ALA A 177 20.93 -20.23 0.21
C ALA A 177 21.26 -20.11 -1.28
N GLU A 178 20.25 -19.94 -2.15
CA GLU A 178 20.44 -19.68 -3.58
C GLU A 178 21.36 -18.47 -3.84
N ILE A 179 21.17 -17.38 -3.09
CA ILE A 179 22.01 -16.18 -3.22
C ILE A 179 23.44 -16.47 -2.76
N SER A 180 23.62 -17.17 -1.65
CA SER A 180 24.94 -17.55 -1.13
C SER A 180 25.69 -18.47 -2.10
N LEU A 181 25.00 -19.44 -2.71
CA LEU A 181 25.55 -20.32 -3.75
C LEU A 181 26.05 -19.54 -4.97
N ARG A 182 25.25 -18.60 -5.48
CA ARG A 182 25.64 -17.74 -6.62
C ARG A 182 26.87 -16.87 -6.32
N ARG A 183 27.20 -16.67 -5.04
CA ARG A 183 28.38 -15.91 -4.59
C ARG A 183 29.57 -16.80 -4.21
N GLY A 184 29.44 -18.12 -4.30
CA GLY A 184 30.47 -19.08 -3.89
C GLY A 184 30.57 -19.31 -2.38
N GLU A 185 29.60 -18.84 -1.59
CA GLU A 185 29.58 -18.95 -0.12
C GLU A 185 28.94 -20.28 0.32
N LEU A 186 29.59 -21.42 0.00
CA LEU A 186 29.03 -22.77 0.19
C LEU A 186 28.67 -23.10 1.66
N ALA A 187 29.51 -22.69 2.62
CA ALA A 187 29.24 -22.92 4.04
C ALA A 187 28.00 -22.17 4.53
N ASP A 188 27.84 -20.91 4.10
CA ASP A 188 26.65 -20.10 4.43
C ASP A 188 25.39 -20.67 3.76
N ALA A 189 25.50 -21.14 2.50
CA ALA A 189 24.39 -21.77 1.81
C ALA A 189 23.87 -23.01 2.56
N ARG A 190 24.78 -23.89 3.01
CA ARG A 190 24.44 -25.10 3.76
C ARG A 190 23.80 -24.77 5.10
N ALA A 191 24.39 -23.86 5.88
CA ALA A 191 23.85 -23.43 7.16
C ALA A 191 22.39 -22.94 7.06
N ARG A 192 22.07 -22.19 5.99
CA ARG A 192 20.70 -21.70 5.78
C ARG A 192 19.70 -22.81 5.48
N VAL A 193 20.09 -23.82 4.69
CA VAL A 193 19.22 -24.98 4.40
C VAL A 193 18.98 -25.81 5.66
N ASP A 194 20.03 -26.05 6.45
CA ASP A 194 19.94 -26.83 7.69
C ASP A 194 19.03 -26.15 8.73
N THR A 195 18.95 -24.81 8.73
CA THR A 195 18.05 -24.04 9.61
C THR A 195 16.56 -24.18 9.23
N ALA A 196 16.26 -24.74 8.06
CA ALA A 196 14.91 -24.87 7.50
C ALA A 196 14.37 -26.31 7.43
N ALA A 197 15.19 -27.29 7.82
CA ALA A 197 14.83 -28.68 7.99
C ALA A 197 14.21 -28.90 9.37
#